data_AF-A0A946RZE2-F1
#
_entry.id   AF-A0A946RZE2-F1
#
_cell.length_a   1.000
_cell.length_b   1.000
_cell.length_c   1.000
_cell.angle_alpha   90.00
_cell.angle_beta   90.00
_cell.angle_gamma   90.00
#
_symmetry.space_group_name_H-M   'P 1'
#
loop_
_entity.id
_entity.type
_entity.pdbx_description
1 polymer ?
#
loop_
_entity_poly.entity_id
_entity_poly.type
_entity_poly.pdbx_seq_one_letter_code
_entity_poly.pdbx_strand_id
1 'polypeptide(L)'
;MQSTKWIIILILFLGRAALAQPEIQNFSTYGGWFIDECYDHIQTSDGGYALIGHSRSFVEEPYKSDIWIVKTNDNGDSLWSRTYGWEYEEFGETWDYGWQIIENEDNGYLVFGNISWQIGWPPENFTKILVLSLDANGDSLWTKFYGTDKRDYAHTVIGTDDGGYAIAGYTTSLDEGNEGYFGRDFFLLRLDENCDSLWMQAYQQPSTNECKKVIQTSVGGFALAGKTGYFRNNSTSYQIIFTDENGDSLWSYVAESDGFDDDRCYTINEIVGDEPDQSLYILSGVKTIGNAPFGDMWTMAINTEGVRQWERFDGSDEFRMNEDQ
;
A
#
# COMPACT_ATOMS: atom_id res chain seq x y z
N MET A 1 -5.19 -34.21 -77.66
CA MET A 1 -5.38 -32.77 -77.39
C MET A 1 -5.32 -32.56 -75.89
N GLN A 2 -4.70 -31.46 -75.48
CA GLN A 2 -3.94 -31.27 -74.22
C GLN A 2 -4.71 -31.45 -72.91
N SER A 3 -4.03 -32.02 -71.90
CA SER A 3 -4.46 -31.99 -70.50
C SER A 3 -4.04 -30.67 -69.87
N THR A 4 -5.00 -29.93 -69.32
CA THR A 4 -4.74 -28.70 -68.56
C THR A 4 -4.60 -29.07 -67.09
N LYS A 5 -3.37 -29.05 -66.58
CA LYS A 5 -3.09 -29.16 -65.14
C LYS A 5 -3.27 -27.77 -64.52
N TRP A 6 -4.19 -27.65 -63.56
CA TRP A 6 -4.32 -26.47 -62.71
C TRP A 6 -3.28 -26.56 -61.59
N ILE A 7 -2.39 -25.57 -61.52
CA ILE A 7 -1.50 -25.36 -60.36
C ILE A 7 -2.24 -24.39 -59.45
N ILE A 8 -2.69 -24.86 -58.29
CA ILE A 8 -3.15 -24.00 -57.19
C ILE A 8 -1.89 -23.55 -56.46
N ILE A 9 -1.55 -22.27 -56.57
CA ILE A 9 -0.52 -21.65 -55.73
C ILE A 9 -1.18 -21.28 -54.41
N LEU A 10 -0.86 -22.02 -53.35
CA LEU A 10 -1.25 -21.69 -51.99
C LEU A 10 -0.29 -20.60 -51.48
N ILE A 11 -0.75 -19.34 -51.45
CA ILE A 11 0.02 -18.25 -50.83
C ILE A 11 -0.25 -18.31 -49.33
N LEU A 12 0.70 -18.88 -48.58
CA LEU A 12 0.76 -18.81 -47.12
C LEU A 12 1.07 -17.36 -46.72
N PHE A 13 0.07 -16.63 -46.26
CA PHE A 13 0.29 -15.39 -45.50
C PHE A 13 0.82 -15.76 -44.12
N LEU A 14 2.14 -15.75 -43.96
CA LEU A 14 2.78 -15.65 -42.65
C LEU A 14 2.54 -14.22 -42.13
N GLY A 15 1.39 -14.02 -41.48
CA GLY A 15 1.13 -12.80 -40.72
C GLY A 15 2.11 -12.72 -39.57
N ARG A 16 3.15 -11.89 -39.70
CA ARG A 16 3.90 -11.41 -38.54
C ARG A 16 2.93 -10.53 -37.74
N ALA A 17 2.49 -11.02 -36.58
CA ALA A 17 1.91 -10.13 -35.58
C ALA A 17 3.04 -9.19 -35.15
N ALA A 18 3.05 -7.98 -35.71
CA ALA A 18 3.81 -6.90 -35.14
C ALA A 18 3.17 -6.63 -33.77
N LEU A 19 3.93 -6.79 -32.70
CA LEU A 19 3.52 -6.28 -31.39
C LEU A 19 3.43 -4.77 -31.56
N ALA A 20 2.22 -4.25 -31.69
CA ALA A 20 2.00 -2.81 -31.67
C ALA A 20 2.50 -2.31 -30.31
N GLN A 21 3.30 -1.26 -30.31
CA GLN A 21 3.66 -0.58 -29.07
C GLN A 21 2.35 -0.04 -28.46
N PRO A 22 2.12 -0.20 -27.15
CA PRO A 22 0.96 0.39 -26.51
C PRO A 22 0.97 1.91 -26.76
N GLU A 23 -0.10 2.42 -27.37
CA GLU A 23 -0.33 3.84 -27.60
C GLU A 23 -1.35 4.34 -26.58
N ILE A 24 -1.12 5.52 -26.03
CA ILE A 24 -2.08 6.19 -25.16
C ILE A 24 -3.32 6.50 -26.00
N GLN A 25 -4.44 5.83 -25.71
CA GLN A 25 -5.68 6.02 -26.47
C GLN A 25 -6.40 7.31 -26.08
N ASN A 26 -6.43 7.62 -24.79
CA ASN A 26 -7.03 8.82 -24.23
C ASN A 26 -6.28 9.25 -22.96
N PHE A 27 -6.36 10.54 -22.63
CA PHE A 27 -5.95 11.05 -21.33
C PHE A 27 -6.95 12.09 -20.84
N SER A 28 -7.33 11.98 -19.57
CA SER A 28 -8.20 12.92 -18.87
C SER A 28 -7.48 13.40 -17.63
N THR A 29 -7.66 14.67 -17.26
CA THR A 29 -7.14 15.23 -16.01
C THR A 29 -8.30 15.60 -15.11
N TYR A 30 -8.20 15.20 -13.84
CA TYR A 30 -9.17 15.51 -12.82
C TYR A 30 -8.47 16.35 -11.74
N GLY A 31 -9.03 17.51 -11.42
CA GLY A 31 -8.54 18.35 -10.32
C GLY A 31 -9.01 19.80 -10.46
N GLY A 32 -8.45 20.66 -9.62
CA GLY A 32 -8.69 22.10 -9.63
C GLY A 32 -7.39 22.90 -9.51
N TRP A 33 -7.45 24.02 -8.79
CA TRP A 33 -6.34 24.97 -8.67
C TRP A 33 -5.33 24.62 -7.58
N PHE A 34 -5.68 23.69 -6.69
CA PHE A 34 -4.87 23.30 -5.55
C PHE A 34 -4.34 21.87 -5.74
N ILE A 35 -3.88 21.26 -4.64
CA ILE A 35 -3.31 19.92 -4.65
C ILE A 35 -4.44 18.90 -4.77
N ASP A 36 -4.32 18.03 -5.76
CA ASP A 36 -5.18 16.88 -6.02
C ASP A 36 -4.28 15.69 -6.31
N GLU A 37 -4.29 14.68 -5.43
CA GLU A 37 -3.42 13.50 -5.55
C GLU A 37 -4.28 12.24 -5.60
N CYS A 38 -3.95 11.33 -6.51
CA CYS A 38 -4.56 10.00 -6.62
C CYS A 38 -3.60 8.99 -6.00
N TYR A 39 -4.12 8.13 -5.11
CA TYR A 39 -3.34 7.11 -4.43
C TYR A 39 -3.70 5.69 -4.87
N ASP A 40 -4.94 5.46 -5.30
CA ASP A 40 -5.37 4.16 -5.80
C ASP A 40 -6.47 4.28 -6.87
N HIS A 41 -6.67 3.20 -7.62
CA HIS A 41 -7.71 3.10 -8.64
C HIS A 41 -8.10 1.64 -8.89
N ILE A 42 -9.36 1.42 -9.24
CA ILE A 42 -9.88 0.12 -9.67
C ILE A 42 -10.66 0.24 -10.97
N GLN A 43 -10.64 -0.82 -11.78
CA GLN A 43 -11.66 -0.99 -12.81
C GLN A 43 -12.92 -1.52 -12.14
N THR A 44 -14.06 -0.89 -12.41
CA THR A 44 -15.35 -1.27 -11.85
C THR A 44 -16.06 -2.30 -12.72
N SER A 45 -17.00 -3.02 -12.13
CA SER A 45 -17.78 -4.10 -12.74
C SER A 45 -18.58 -3.66 -13.97
N ASP A 46 -18.96 -2.38 -14.04
CA ASP A 46 -19.61 -1.74 -15.18
C ASP A 46 -18.64 -1.41 -16.34
N GLY A 47 -17.35 -1.72 -16.20
CA GLY A 47 -16.30 -1.49 -17.18
C GLY A 47 -15.60 -0.12 -17.07
N GLY A 48 -16.11 0.79 -16.25
CA GLY A 48 -15.48 2.09 -15.95
C GLY A 48 -14.38 2.00 -14.91
N TYR A 49 -14.02 3.14 -14.30
CA TYR A 49 -12.96 3.19 -13.29
C TYR A 49 -13.38 4.04 -12.09
N ALA A 50 -12.91 3.67 -10.90
CA ALA A 50 -13.00 4.50 -9.71
C ALA A 50 -11.58 4.87 -9.24
N LEU A 51 -11.35 6.16 -9.01
CA LEU A 51 -10.07 6.71 -8.55
C LEU A 51 -10.27 7.32 -7.17
N ILE A 52 -9.30 7.14 -6.28
CA ILE A 52 -9.34 7.62 -4.89
C ILE A 52 -8.05 8.35 -4.53
N GLY A 53 -8.19 9.39 -3.72
CA GLY A 53 -7.07 10.08 -3.11
C GLY A 53 -7.56 11.22 -2.23
N HIS A 54 -6.97 12.40 -2.37
CA HIS A 54 -7.43 13.59 -1.66
C HIS A 54 -7.42 14.83 -2.55
N SER A 55 -8.23 15.81 -2.18
CA SER A 55 -8.33 17.10 -2.87
C SER A 55 -8.36 18.27 -1.89
N ARG A 56 -7.64 19.33 -2.23
CA ARG A 56 -7.75 20.67 -1.62
C ARG A 56 -8.46 21.67 -2.54
N SER A 57 -8.92 21.21 -3.70
CA SER A 57 -9.50 22.05 -4.74
C SER A 57 -11.01 22.27 -4.56
N PHE A 58 -11.69 21.39 -3.84
CA PHE A 58 -13.15 21.38 -3.70
C PHE A 58 -13.63 21.51 -2.25
N VAL A 59 -12.80 22.13 -1.41
CA VAL A 59 -13.08 22.42 0.01
C VAL A 59 -13.24 23.92 0.23
N GLU A 60 -13.99 24.32 1.26
CA GLU A 60 -14.24 25.75 1.55
C GLU A 60 -12.96 26.47 2.00
N GLU A 61 -12.05 25.77 2.68
CA GLU A 61 -10.84 26.33 3.27
C GLU A 61 -9.57 25.78 2.60
N PRO A 62 -8.58 26.63 2.23
CA PRO A 62 -7.44 26.24 1.39
C PRO A 62 -6.43 25.29 2.08
N TYR A 63 -6.57 25.07 3.38
CA TYR A 63 -5.70 24.19 4.16
C TYR A 63 -6.32 22.83 4.48
N LYS A 64 -7.63 22.67 4.24
CA LYS A 64 -8.34 21.41 4.42
C LYS A 64 -8.03 20.44 3.28
N SER A 65 -8.07 19.15 3.58
CA SER A 65 -7.95 18.09 2.59
C SER A 65 -9.08 17.11 2.83
N ASP A 66 -9.91 16.90 1.82
CA ASP A 66 -10.98 15.91 1.88
C ASP A 66 -10.62 14.71 1.00
N ILE A 67 -11.11 13.53 1.37
CA ILE A 67 -11.05 12.36 0.50
C ILE A 67 -11.77 12.70 -0.79
N TRP A 68 -11.16 12.39 -1.93
CA TRP A 68 -11.76 12.67 -3.22
C TRP A 68 -11.86 11.42 -4.07
N ILE A 69 -13.06 11.17 -4.59
CA ILE A 69 -13.36 10.05 -5.48
C ILE A 69 -13.86 10.55 -6.81
N VAL A 70 -13.34 9.97 -7.88
CA VAL A 70 -13.81 10.18 -9.25
C VAL A 70 -14.22 8.84 -9.83
N LYS A 71 -15.49 8.70 -10.20
CA LYS A 71 -16.00 7.58 -11.00
C LYS A 71 -16.07 7.99 -12.45
N THR A 72 -15.59 7.12 -13.33
CA THR A 72 -15.57 7.34 -14.78
C THR A 72 -16.29 6.21 -15.52
N ASN A 73 -16.59 6.47 -16.79
CA ASN A 73 -16.93 5.42 -17.75
C ASN A 73 -15.65 4.73 -18.28
N ASP A 74 -15.82 3.76 -19.16
CA ASP A 74 -14.75 3.01 -19.84
C ASP A 74 -13.84 3.90 -20.72
N ASN A 75 -14.33 5.05 -21.18
CA ASN A 75 -13.55 6.03 -21.96
C ASN A 75 -12.76 7.00 -21.07
N GLY A 76 -12.95 6.93 -19.75
CA GLY A 76 -12.33 7.84 -18.80
C GLY A 76 -12.98 9.23 -18.79
N ASP A 77 -14.29 9.34 -19.07
CA ASP A 77 -15.09 10.54 -18.78
C ASP A 77 -15.71 10.42 -17.37
N SER A 78 -15.70 11.49 -16.58
CA SER A 78 -16.32 11.50 -15.25
C SER A 78 -17.83 11.30 -15.33
N LEU A 79 -18.31 10.29 -14.61
CA LEU A 79 -19.72 10.04 -14.34
C LEU A 79 -20.16 10.81 -13.09
N TRP A 80 -19.34 10.78 -12.05
CA TRP A 80 -19.51 11.58 -10.84
C TRP A 80 -18.17 11.80 -10.13
N SER A 81 -18.09 12.84 -9.33
CA SER A 81 -16.98 13.07 -8.41
C SER A 81 -17.49 13.65 -7.09
N ARG A 82 -16.94 13.19 -5.97
CA ARG A 82 -17.39 13.60 -4.63
C ARG A 82 -16.23 13.73 -3.67
N THR A 83 -16.32 14.72 -2.78
CA THR A 83 -15.42 14.85 -1.63
C THR A 83 -16.10 14.35 -0.35
N TYR A 84 -15.30 13.78 0.54
CA TYR A 84 -15.73 13.31 1.86
C TYR A 84 -14.73 13.83 2.88
N GLY A 85 -15.21 14.73 3.73
CA GLY A 85 -14.44 15.26 4.84
C GLY A 85 -15.30 15.35 6.09
N TRP A 86 -14.63 15.41 7.23
CA TRP A 86 -15.28 15.52 8.53
C TRP A 86 -14.89 16.81 9.22
N GLU A 87 -15.73 17.26 10.15
CA GLU A 87 -15.40 18.34 11.07
C GLU A 87 -15.97 17.93 12.42
N TYR A 88 -15.15 17.96 13.46
CA TYR A 88 -15.61 17.73 14.81
C TYR A 88 -15.73 19.07 15.51
N GLU A 89 -16.90 19.35 16.09
CA GLU A 89 -17.14 20.59 16.83
C GLU A 89 -16.06 20.84 17.91
N GLU A 90 -15.53 19.76 18.49
CA GLU A 90 -14.50 19.82 19.53
C GLU A 90 -13.07 20.01 18.99
N PHE A 91 -12.77 19.53 17.78
CA PHE A 91 -11.40 19.43 17.27
C PHE A 91 -11.10 20.30 16.04
N GLY A 92 -12.13 20.88 15.43
CA GLY A 92 -12.00 21.75 14.27
C GLY A 92 -11.70 20.99 12.98
N GLU A 93 -10.83 21.57 12.17
CA GLU A 93 -10.47 21.12 10.83
C GLU A 93 -9.75 19.77 10.83
N THR A 94 -10.04 18.95 9.81
CA THR A 94 -9.39 17.65 9.59
C THR A 94 -8.64 17.63 8.26
N TRP A 95 -7.71 16.68 8.15
CA TRP A 95 -7.11 16.26 6.91
C TRP A 95 -7.43 14.80 6.66
N ASP A 96 -8.22 14.56 5.62
CA ASP A 96 -8.78 13.28 5.27
C ASP A 96 -8.15 12.79 3.96
N TYR A 97 -7.61 11.57 3.98
CA TYR A 97 -6.86 10.96 2.89
C TYR A 97 -7.42 9.57 2.58
N GLY A 98 -7.82 9.33 1.34
CA GLY A 98 -8.24 8.00 0.87
C GLY A 98 -7.08 7.25 0.24
N TRP A 99 -6.73 6.08 0.76
CA TRP A 99 -5.57 5.30 0.33
C TRP A 99 -5.91 4.15 -0.61
N GLN A 100 -7.05 3.50 -0.40
CA GLN A 100 -7.48 2.35 -1.20
C GLN A 100 -9.00 2.38 -1.40
N ILE A 101 -9.45 1.91 -2.56
CA ILE A 101 -10.86 1.74 -2.89
C ILE A 101 -11.14 0.32 -3.38
N ILE A 102 -12.25 -0.26 -2.94
CA ILE A 102 -12.73 -1.59 -3.34
C ILE A 102 -14.18 -1.44 -3.77
N GLU A 103 -14.57 -2.07 -4.87
CA GLU A 103 -15.98 -2.18 -5.28
C GLU A 103 -16.61 -3.41 -4.61
N ASN A 104 -17.77 -3.23 -4.00
CA ASN A 104 -18.56 -4.28 -3.38
C ASN A 104 -19.52 -4.93 -4.39
N GLU A 105 -20.07 -6.11 -4.07
CA GLU A 105 -20.99 -6.85 -4.94
C GLU A 105 -22.24 -6.05 -5.37
N ASP A 106 -22.68 -5.07 -4.57
CA ASP A 106 -23.82 -4.20 -4.87
C ASP A 106 -23.45 -2.97 -5.74
N ASN A 107 -22.26 -2.96 -6.36
CA ASN A 107 -21.65 -1.82 -7.06
C ASN A 107 -21.40 -0.59 -6.17
N GLY A 108 -21.50 -0.74 -4.85
CA GLY A 108 -21.05 0.24 -3.87
C GLY A 108 -19.53 0.18 -3.68
N TYR A 109 -19.00 1.02 -2.80
CA TYR A 109 -17.56 1.11 -2.56
C TYR A 109 -17.22 1.02 -1.08
N LEU A 110 -16.11 0.37 -0.77
CA LEU A 110 -15.38 0.51 0.49
C LEU A 110 -14.11 1.33 0.25
N VAL A 111 -13.93 2.34 1.08
CA VAL A 111 -12.81 3.27 1.02
C VAL A 111 -12.05 3.19 2.33
N PHE A 112 -10.74 2.98 2.23
CA PHE A 112 -9.84 2.90 3.37
C PHE A 112 -8.92 4.11 3.36
N GLY A 113 -8.77 4.76 4.51
CA GLY A 113 -8.08 6.04 4.59
C GLY A 113 -7.61 6.40 5.99
N ASN A 114 -7.23 7.66 6.14
CA ASN A 114 -6.97 8.27 7.43
C ASN A 114 -7.72 9.59 7.57
N ILE A 115 -8.06 9.91 8.81
CA ILE A 115 -8.49 11.23 9.25
C ILE A 115 -7.46 11.73 10.26
N SER A 116 -7.00 12.97 10.10
CA SER A 116 -6.05 13.61 11.02
C SER A 116 -6.56 14.96 11.49
N TRP A 117 -6.25 15.34 12.72
CA TRP A 117 -6.64 16.64 13.27
C TRP A 117 -5.65 17.10 14.35
N GLN A 118 -5.83 18.33 14.82
CA GLN A 118 -4.99 18.95 15.85
C GLN A 118 -5.82 19.52 17.00
N ILE A 119 -5.34 19.38 18.24
CA ILE A 119 -5.99 19.95 19.43
C ILE A 119 -4.96 20.67 20.30
N GLY A 120 -5.38 21.78 20.92
CA GLY A 120 -4.64 22.42 22.02
C GLY A 120 -3.51 23.37 21.62
N TRP A 121 -2.81 23.90 22.64
CA TRP A 121 -1.60 24.71 22.47
C TRP A 121 -0.53 24.32 23.51
N PRO A 122 0.66 23.83 23.10
CA PRO A 122 1.09 23.58 21.71
C PRO A 122 0.21 22.51 21.01
N PRO A 123 0.10 22.53 19.66
CA PRO A 123 -0.78 21.64 18.94
C PRO A 123 -0.33 20.18 19.07
N GLU A 124 -1.23 19.31 19.51
CA GLU A 124 -1.07 17.85 19.50
C GLU A 124 -1.75 17.28 18.26
N ASN A 125 -1.08 16.35 17.57
CA ASN A 125 -1.57 15.72 16.35
C ASN A 125 -2.21 14.36 16.66
N PHE A 126 -3.37 14.10 16.07
CA PHE A 126 -4.11 12.85 16.17
C PHE A 126 -4.40 12.32 14.77
N THR A 127 -4.45 10.99 14.66
CA THR A 127 -4.80 10.33 13.41
C THR A 127 -5.54 9.04 13.71
N LYS A 128 -6.64 8.79 13.01
CA LYS A 128 -7.36 7.53 13.03
C LYS A 128 -7.38 6.88 11.66
N ILE A 129 -7.55 5.58 11.66
CA ILE A 129 -7.89 4.80 10.46
C ILE A 129 -9.36 5.07 10.17
N LEU A 130 -9.68 5.34 8.91
CA LEU A 130 -11.04 5.58 8.43
C LEU A 130 -11.43 4.46 7.47
N VAL A 131 -12.62 3.91 7.65
CA VAL A 131 -13.31 3.09 6.65
C VAL A 131 -14.66 3.71 6.33
N LEU A 132 -14.89 4.00 5.05
CA LEU A 132 -16.08 4.64 4.53
C LEU A 132 -16.77 3.68 3.55
N SER A 133 -18.06 3.44 3.76
CA SER A 133 -18.89 2.69 2.82
C SER A 133 -19.81 3.62 2.06
N LEU A 134 -19.87 3.42 0.75
CA LEU A 134 -20.61 4.20 -0.21
C LEU A 134 -21.56 3.32 -1.02
N ASP A 135 -22.68 3.89 -1.44
CA ASP A 135 -23.50 3.29 -2.48
C ASP A 135 -22.91 3.51 -3.89
N ALA A 136 -23.56 2.96 -4.92
CA ALA A 136 -23.11 3.07 -6.32
C ALA A 136 -23.08 4.51 -6.87
N ASN A 137 -23.82 5.44 -6.26
CA ASN A 137 -23.84 6.86 -6.62
C ASN A 137 -22.82 7.68 -5.81
N GLY A 138 -22.05 7.04 -4.93
CA GLY A 138 -21.11 7.67 -4.03
C GLY A 138 -21.79 8.34 -2.82
N ASP A 139 -23.04 8.01 -2.49
CA ASP A 139 -23.65 8.51 -1.26
C ASP A 139 -23.16 7.68 -0.06
N SER A 140 -22.81 8.36 1.03
CA SER A 140 -22.28 7.72 2.25
C SER A 140 -23.35 6.88 2.93
N LEU A 141 -23.04 5.60 3.15
CA LEU A 141 -23.88 4.65 3.89
C LEU A 141 -23.50 4.62 5.37
N TRP A 142 -22.20 4.52 5.64
CA TRP A 142 -21.65 4.56 7.00
C TRP A 142 -20.16 4.90 6.99
N THR A 143 -19.65 5.34 8.13
CA THR A 143 -18.23 5.58 8.36
C THR A 143 -17.83 4.99 9.71
N LYS A 144 -16.68 4.32 9.76
CA LYS A 144 -16.08 3.76 10.97
C LYS A 144 -14.67 4.28 11.15
N PHE A 145 -14.29 4.52 12.41
CA PHE A 145 -12.97 5.01 12.81
C PHE A 145 -12.29 4.01 13.73
N TYR A 146 -11.02 3.72 13.51
CA TYR A 146 -10.22 2.77 14.29
C TYR A 146 -8.87 3.36 14.69
N GLY A 147 -8.22 2.69 15.65
CA GLY A 147 -6.96 3.13 16.24
C GLY A 147 -7.15 3.58 17.68
N THR A 148 -6.06 4.04 18.27
CA THR A 148 -5.89 4.40 19.68
C THR A 148 -6.02 5.91 19.88
N ASP A 149 -5.81 6.40 21.10
CA ASP A 149 -5.90 7.83 21.41
C ASP A 149 -4.75 8.69 20.85
N LYS A 150 -3.83 8.13 20.03
CA LYS A 150 -2.75 8.88 19.37
C LYS A 150 -2.89 8.85 17.84
N ARG A 151 -1.76 8.63 17.16
CA ARG A 151 -1.67 8.63 15.69
C ARG A 151 -1.58 7.20 15.20
N ASP A 152 -2.57 6.78 14.42
CA ASP A 152 -2.62 5.48 13.75
C ASP A 152 -2.80 5.68 12.24
N TYR A 153 -1.70 5.53 11.50
CA TYR A 153 -1.67 5.72 10.05
C TYR A 153 -1.80 4.38 9.34
N ALA A 154 -2.79 4.22 8.47
CA ALA A 154 -2.92 3.06 7.61
C ALA A 154 -2.10 3.30 6.34
N HIS A 155 -1.28 2.34 5.94
CA HIS A 155 -0.50 2.41 4.70
C HIS A 155 -0.94 1.37 3.67
N THR A 156 -1.50 0.25 4.12
CA THR A 156 -1.85 -0.87 3.25
C THR A 156 -3.06 -1.60 3.81
N VAL A 157 -3.91 -2.04 2.91
CA VAL A 157 -5.09 -2.85 3.20
C VAL A 157 -5.15 -4.02 2.21
N ILE A 158 -5.59 -5.18 2.70
CA ILE A 158 -5.89 -6.36 1.90
C ILE A 158 -7.23 -6.95 2.36
N GLY A 159 -7.98 -7.53 1.43
CA GLY A 159 -9.04 -8.49 1.76
C GLY A 159 -8.41 -9.81 2.22
N THR A 160 -9.15 -10.56 3.02
CA THR A 160 -8.71 -11.86 3.53
C THR A 160 -9.62 -13.00 3.06
N ASP A 161 -9.10 -14.23 3.09
CA ASP A 161 -9.81 -15.42 2.57
C ASP A 161 -11.15 -15.71 3.25
N ASP A 162 -11.35 -15.23 4.47
CA ASP A 162 -12.61 -15.33 5.22
C ASP A 162 -13.59 -14.18 4.95
N GLY A 163 -13.32 -13.33 3.96
CA GLY A 163 -14.15 -12.18 3.56
C GLY A 163 -13.91 -10.90 4.36
N GLY A 164 -13.06 -10.93 5.40
CA GLY A 164 -12.67 -9.75 6.17
C GLY A 164 -11.57 -8.90 5.52
N TYR A 165 -10.96 -8.04 6.34
CA TYR A 165 -9.86 -7.16 5.92
C TYR A 165 -8.70 -7.12 6.93
N ALA A 166 -7.49 -6.92 6.43
CA ALA A 166 -6.31 -6.68 7.25
C ALA A 166 -5.67 -5.35 6.84
N ILE A 167 -5.45 -4.48 7.82
CA ILE A 167 -4.92 -3.12 7.65
C ILE A 167 -3.61 -3.03 8.42
N ALA A 168 -2.55 -2.56 7.77
CA ALA A 168 -1.27 -2.35 8.43
C ALA A 168 -0.71 -0.95 8.19
N GLY A 169 0.13 -0.50 9.12
CA GLY A 169 0.77 0.79 9.09
C GLY A 169 1.56 1.05 10.36
N TYR A 170 1.44 2.24 10.96
CA TYR A 170 2.08 2.50 12.24
C TYR A 170 1.20 3.22 13.27
N THR A 171 1.47 2.96 14.54
CA THR A 171 0.87 3.62 15.71
C THR A 171 1.93 4.33 16.56
N THR A 172 1.55 5.37 17.30
CA THR A 172 2.44 6.08 18.25
C THR A 172 1.95 6.03 19.70
N SER A 173 1.08 5.07 20.03
CA SER A 173 0.33 5.07 21.30
C SER A 173 0.73 3.99 22.30
N LEU A 174 1.48 2.98 21.89
CA LEU A 174 1.73 1.80 22.72
C LEU A 174 3.13 1.80 23.36
N ASP A 175 3.82 2.94 23.32
CA ASP A 175 5.09 3.22 24.01
C ASP A 175 4.86 3.48 25.52
N GLU A 176 4.29 2.51 26.24
CA GLU A 176 4.17 2.57 27.71
C GLU A 176 5.54 2.36 28.36
N GLY A 177 6.37 3.41 28.45
CA GLY A 177 7.58 3.37 29.29
C GLY A 177 8.70 4.35 28.98
N ASN A 178 8.60 5.10 27.88
CA ASN A 178 9.65 6.04 27.48
C ASN A 178 9.08 7.45 27.30
N GLU A 179 8.92 8.14 28.44
CA GLU A 179 8.64 9.58 28.50
C GLU A 179 9.74 10.36 27.76
N GLY A 180 9.60 10.53 26.45
CA GLY A 180 10.54 11.28 25.61
C GLY A 180 10.81 10.72 24.22
N TYR A 181 10.30 9.54 23.86
CA TYR A 181 10.50 8.95 22.52
C TYR A 181 9.16 8.74 21.81
N PHE A 182 8.96 9.44 20.70
CA PHE A 182 7.80 9.31 19.81
C PHE A 182 8.00 8.14 18.83
N GLY A 183 8.17 6.92 19.36
CA GLY A 183 8.31 5.73 18.55
C GLY A 183 7.11 5.55 17.62
N ARG A 184 7.37 4.97 16.44
CA ARG A 184 6.31 4.42 15.60
C ARG A 184 6.42 2.91 15.75
N ASP A 185 5.33 2.21 15.97
CA ASP A 185 5.30 0.76 15.96
C ASP A 185 4.50 0.26 14.78
N PHE A 186 4.92 -0.85 14.16
CA PHE A 186 4.04 -1.54 13.21
C PHE A 186 2.75 -1.90 13.96
N PHE A 187 1.61 -1.72 13.31
CA PHE A 187 0.38 -2.37 13.76
C PHE A 187 -0.22 -3.21 12.63
N LEU A 188 -1.02 -4.17 13.04
CA LEU A 188 -1.96 -4.92 12.22
C LEU A 188 -3.34 -4.84 12.86
N LEU A 189 -4.32 -4.36 12.10
CA LEU A 189 -5.73 -4.30 12.48
C LEU A 189 -6.48 -5.31 11.61
N ARG A 190 -7.24 -6.18 12.28
CA ARG A 190 -8.08 -7.18 11.65
C ARG A 190 -9.54 -6.81 11.78
N LEU A 191 -10.24 -6.82 10.65
CA LEU A 191 -11.66 -6.55 10.55
C LEU A 191 -12.40 -7.76 9.96
N ASP A 192 -13.65 -7.96 10.35
CA ASP A 192 -14.54 -8.92 9.69
C ASP A 192 -15.14 -8.37 8.37
N GLU A 193 -16.00 -9.17 7.74
CA GLU A 193 -16.69 -8.83 6.48
C GLU A 193 -17.56 -7.56 6.57
N ASN A 194 -18.08 -7.23 7.76
CA ASN A 194 -18.88 -6.03 8.01
C ASN A 194 -18.00 -4.84 8.40
N CYS A 195 -16.68 -4.99 8.32
CA CYS A 195 -15.69 -4.09 8.88
C CYS A 195 -15.92 -3.86 10.38
N ASP A 196 -16.27 -4.86 11.18
CA ASP A 196 -16.20 -4.76 12.64
C ASP A 196 -14.81 -5.21 13.11
N SER A 197 -14.27 -4.52 14.11
CA SER A 197 -12.92 -4.80 14.62
C SER A 197 -12.89 -6.14 15.33
N LEU A 198 -12.06 -7.06 14.84
CA LEU A 198 -11.77 -8.34 15.49
C LEU A 198 -10.64 -8.16 16.51
N TRP A 199 -9.52 -7.57 16.10
CA TRP A 199 -8.40 -7.26 16.96
C TRP A 199 -7.45 -6.24 16.32
N MET A 200 -6.64 -5.58 17.15
CA MET A 200 -5.53 -4.74 16.72
C MET A 200 -4.30 -5.10 17.55
N GLN A 201 -3.21 -5.41 16.87
CA GLN A 201 -1.94 -5.78 17.47
C GLN A 201 -0.86 -4.78 17.04
N ALA A 202 -0.02 -4.34 17.97
CA ALA A 202 1.19 -3.59 17.64
C ALA A 202 2.43 -4.42 17.96
N TYR A 203 3.45 -4.25 17.13
CA TYR A 203 4.70 -5.00 17.20
C TYR A 203 5.81 -4.05 17.63
N GLN A 204 5.98 -3.95 18.95
CA GLN A 204 6.92 -3.03 19.57
C GLN A 204 8.37 -3.48 19.33
N GLN A 205 9.19 -2.56 18.86
CA GLN A 205 10.64 -2.69 18.79
C GLN A 205 11.29 -1.38 19.25
N PRO A 206 12.54 -1.38 19.74
CA PRO A 206 13.20 -0.19 20.31
C PRO A 206 13.52 0.94 19.29
N SER A 207 12.83 0.99 18.15
CA SER A 207 13.09 1.78 16.95
C SER A 207 11.81 2.39 16.39
N THR A 208 11.93 3.35 15.47
CA THR A 208 10.77 3.86 14.69
C THR A 208 10.46 2.89 13.57
N ASN A 209 9.27 2.33 13.55
CA ASN A 209 8.85 1.29 12.62
C ASN A 209 7.62 1.78 11.83
N GLU A 210 7.71 1.74 10.50
CA GLU A 210 6.60 2.01 9.59
C GLU A 210 6.34 0.80 8.71
N CYS A 211 5.23 0.08 8.94
CA CYS A 211 4.81 -0.97 8.03
C CYS A 211 4.41 -0.36 6.69
N LYS A 212 4.87 -0.92 5.58
CA LYS A 212 4.57 -0.44 4.22
C LYS A 212 3.70 -1.40 3.44
N LYS A 213 3.79 -2.69 3.73
CA LYS A 213 3.03 -3.73 3.04
C LYS A 213 2.64 -4.86 3.99
N VAL A 214 1.43 -5.35 3.81
CA VAL A 214 0.92 -6.59 4.41
C VAL A 214 0.42 -7.49 3.29
N ILE A 215 0.61 -8.79 3.48
CA ILE A 215 -0.05 -9.86 2.71
C ILE A 215 -0.59 -10.91 3.68
N GLN A 216 -1.69 -11.56 3.31
CA GLN A 216 -2.09 -12.82 3.94
C GLN A 216 -1.22 -13.91 3.32
N THR A 217 -0.74 -14.85 4.15
CA THR A 217 0.08 -15.96 3.65
C THR A 217 -0.78 -17.16 3.27
N SER A 218 -0.32 -17.95 2.30
CA SER A 218 -0.99 -19.20 1.89
C SER A 218 -1.07 -20.27 2.97
N VAL A 219 -0.27 -20.11 4.04
CA VAL A 219 -0.20 -21.04 5.18
C VAL A 219 -0.94 -20.52 6.43
N GLY A 220 -1.69 -19.44 6.28
CA GLY A 220 -2.40 -18.75 7.37
C GLY A 220 -1.60 -17.59 7.95
N GLY A 221 -2.28 -16.65 8.61
CA GLY A 221 -1.65 -15.46 9.18
C GLY A 221 -1.14 -14.46 8.14
N PHE A 222 -0.18 -13.62 8.55
CA PHE A 222 0.21 -12.45 7.79
C PHE A 222 1.72 -12.26 7.73
N ALA A 223 2.19 -11.68 6.63
CA ALA A 223 3.55 -11.17 6.51
C ALA A 223 3.52 -9.65 6.35
N LEU A 224 4.23 -8.97 7.23
CA LEU A 224 4.36 -7.51 7.27
C LEU A 224 5.77 -7.13 6.88
N ALA A 225 5.92 -6.11 6.03
CA ALA A 225 7.22 -5.59 5.66
C ALA A 225 7.21 -4.06 5.67
N GLY A 226 8.33 -3.47 6.08
CA GLY A 226 8.43 -2.02 6.14
C GLY A 226 9.81 -1.52 6.52
N LYS A 227 9.82 -0.29 7.01
CA LYS A 227 11.01 0.45 7.44
C LYS A 227 11.11 0.39 8.95
N THR A 228 12.32 0.22 9.47
CA THR A 228 12.68 0.44 10.87
C THR A 228 13.80 1.49 10.94
N GLY A 229 13.93 2.24 12.03
CA GLY A 229 14.87 3.35 12.12
C GLY A 229 15.37 3.59 13.53
N TYR A 230 16.67 3.83 13.66
CA TYR A 230 17.29 4.19 14.93
C TYR A 230 17.37 5.71 15.05
N PHE A 231 16.67 6.27 16.04
CA PHE A 231 16.60 7.72 16.25
C PHE A 231 17.96 8.41 16.42
N ARG A 232 19.00 7.70 16.90
CA ARG A 232 20.26 8.31 17.32
C ARG A 232 21.20 8.69 16.16
N ASN A 233 21.05 8.09 14.99
CA ASN A 233 21.95 8.30 13.85
C ASN A 233 21.22 8.58 12.53
N ASN A 234 19.89 8.71 12.56
CA ASN A 234 19.06 8.93 11.36
C ASN A 234 19.21 7.82 10.31
N SER A 235 19.68 6.64 10.72
CA SER A 235 19.83 5.47 9.87
C SER A 235 18.58 4.62 9.91
N THR A 236 18.21 4.10 8.75
CA THR A 236 17.01 3.30 8.57
C THR A 236 17.37 1.98 7.93
N SER A 237 16.69 0.94 8.41
CA SER A 237 16.78 -0.42 7.93
C SER A 237 15.39 -0.93 7.56
N TYR A 238 15.26 -2.19 7.16
CA TYR A 238 13.98 -2.83 6.95
C TYR A 238 13.69 -3.91 7.98
N GLN A 239 12.40 -4.11 8.21
CA GLN A 239 11.88 -5.12 9.12
C GLN A 239 10.82 -5.96 8.41
N ILE A 240 10.81 -7.25 8.73
CA ILE A 240 9.81 -8.21 8.30
C ILE A 240 9.25 -8.89 9.56
N ILE A 241 7.94 -9.08 9.62
CA ILE A 241 7.26 -9.82 10.69
C ILE A 241 6.33 -10.84 10.06
N PHE A 242 6.42 -12.08 10.52
CA PHE A 242 5.45 -13.12 10.21
C PHE A 242 4.60 -13.40 11.44
N THR A 243 3.30 -13.54 11.23
CA THR A 243 2.32 -13.78 12.29
C THR A 243 1.50 -15.01 12.00
N ASP A 244 0.86 -15.54 13.04
CA ASP A 244 -0.27 -16.45 12.87
C ASP A 244 -1.55 -15.67 12.49
N GLU A 245 -2.67 -16.39 12.38
CA GLU A 245 -3.99 -15.84 12.05
C GLU A 245 -4.57 -14.90 13.12
N ASN A 246 -4.10 -15.00 14.35
CA ASN A 246 -4.49 -14.15 15.46
C ASN A 246 -3.62 -12.89 15.57
N GLY A 247 -2.61 -12.76 14.71
CA GLY A 247 -1.65 -11.66 14.74
C GLY A 247 -0.48 -11.88 15.69
N ASP A 248 -0.36 -13.06 16.31
CA ASP A 248 0.78 -13.38 17.18
C ASP A 248 2.03 -13.60 16.35
N SER A 249 3.12 -12.93 16.73
CA SER A 249 4.39 -13.00 16.00
C SER A 249 4.96 -14.41 16.05
N LEU A 250 5.11 -15.05 14.89
CA LEU A 250 5.83 -16.31 14.73
C LEU A 250 7.34 -16.05 14.72
N TRP A 251 7.77 -15.07 13.92
CA TRP A 251 9.16 -14.60 13.89
C TRP A 251 9.24 -13.20 13.29
N SER A 252 10.33 -12.50 13.58
CA SER A 252 10.65 -11.23 12.95
C SER A 252 12.12 -11.19 12.54
N TYR A 253 12.40 -10.40 11.50
CA TYR A 253 13.75 -10.13 11.02
C TYR A 253 13.92 -8.62 10.90
N VAL A 254 15.06 -8.12 11.39
CA VAL A 254 15.52 -6.75 11.18
C VAL A 254 16.84 -6.85 10.45
N ALA A 255 16.95 -6.18 9.31
CA ALA A 255 18.23 -6.12 8.61
C ALA A 255 19.24 -5.33 9.45
N GLU A 256 20.47 -5.84 9.52
CA GLU A 256 21.56 -5.15 10.20
C GLU A 256 21.79 -3.79 9.56
N SER A 257 22.01 -2.78 10.40
CA SER A 257 22.37 -1.44 9.96
C SER A 257 23.83 -1.14 10.35
N ASP A 258 24.59 -0.58 9.41
CA ASP A 258 25.94 -0.06 9.63
C ASP A 258 25.95 1.36 10.24
N GLY A 259 24.76 1.96 10.36
CA GLY A 259 24.53 3.25 10.99
C GLY A 259 24.57 4.46 10.06
N PHE A 260 24.70 4.26 8.74
CA PHE A 260 24.51 5.27 7.70
C PHE A 260 23.47 4.86 6.64
N ASP A 261 22.83 3.71 6.81
CA ASP A 261 21.88 3.16 5.85
C ASP A 261 20.58 3.96 5.72
N ASP A 262 20.00 3.89 4.54
CA ASP A 262 18.65 4.35 4.26
C ASP A 262 17.79 3.21 3.68
N ASP A 263 17.97 2.02 4.26
CA ASP A 263 17.37 0.80 3.75
C ASP A 263 15.91 0.74 4.16
N ARG A 264 15.05 0.37 3.21
CA ARG A 264 13.61 0.26 3.40
C ARG A 264 13.09 -0.89 2.58
N CYS A 265 12.16 -1.66 3.14
CA CYS A 265 11.34 -2.57 2.36
C CYS A 265 10.01 -1.87 2.07
N TYR A 266 9.64 -1.79 0.80
CA TYR A 266 8.37 -1.17 0.38
C TYR A 266 7.29 -2.20 0.10
N THR A 267 7.68 -3.43 -0.25
CA THR A 267 6.73 -4.46 -0.66
C THR A 267 7.21 -5.85 -0.28
N ILE A 268 6.25 -6.74 -0.05
CA ILE A 268 6.42 -8.17 0.12
C ILE A 268 5.29 -8.85 -0.67
N ASN A 269 5.62 -9.89 -1.43
CA ASN A 269 4.65 -10.73 -2.14
C ASN A 269 5.01 -12.19 -1.95
N GLU A 270 4.02 -13.07 -1.92
CA GLU A 270 4.24 -14.51 -1.86
C GLU A 270 4.16 -15.13 -3.26
N ILE A 271 5.12 -16.00 -3.56
CA ILE A 271 5.04 -16.98 -4.64
C ILE A 271 4.70 -18.31 -3.97
N VAL A 272 3.45 -18.73 -4.13
CA VAL A 272 2.92 -19.95 -3.51
C VAL A 272 3.60 -21.18 -4.14
N GLY A 273 4.18 -22.02 -3.29
CA GLY A 273 4.79 -23.29 -3.70
C GLY A 273 3.75 -24.39 -3.94
N ASP A 274 4.19 -25.54 -4.45
CA ASP A 274 3.31 -26.71 -4.58
C ASP A 274 2.88 -27.26 -3.21
N GLU A 275 3.73 -27.06 -2.20
CA GLU A 275 3.46 -27.37 -0.79
C GLU A 275 3.67 -26.12 0.09
N PRO A 276 2.99 -26.00 1.24
CA PRO A 276 3.08 -24.86 2.17
C PRO A 276 4.51 -24.42 2.53
N ASP A 277 5.42 -25.36 2.72
CA ASP A 277 6.82 -25.12 3.10
C ASP A 277 7.70 -24.67 1.93
N GLN A 278 7.18 -24.69 0.71
CA GLN A 278 7.88 -24.33 -0.53
C GLN A 278 7.58 -22.90 -1.01
N SER A 279 6.68 -22.17 -0.35
CA SER A 279 6.41 -20.78 -0.67
C SER A 279 7.65 -19.90 -0.50
N LEU A 280 7.80 -18.94 -1.42
CA LEU A 280 8.85 -17.91 -1.38
C LEU A 280 8.22 -16.54 -1.18
N TYR A 281 8.85 -15.72 -0.36
CA TYR A 281 8.45 -14.34 -0.15
C TYR A 281 9.45 -13.42 -0.83
N ILE A 282 8.97 -12.65 -1.79
CA ILE A 282 9.74 -11.70 -2.58
C ILE A 282 9.58 -10.32 -1.95
N LEU A 283 10.70 -9.76 -1.53
CA LEU A 283 10.79 -8.43 -0.93
C LEU A 283 11.51 -7.50 -1.88
N SER A 284 11.04 -6.25 -1.96
CA SER A 284 11.75 -5.22 -2.72
C SER A 284 11.75 -3.89 -1.99
N GLY A 285 12.81 -3.13 -2.22
CA GLY A 285 13.09 -1.94 -1.45
C GLY A 285 14.20 -1.09 -2.03
N VAL A 286 14.62 -0.12 -1.24
CA VAL A 286 15.84 0.67 -1.49
C VAL A 286 16.84 0.33 -0.41
N LYS A 287 18.12 0.25 -0.77
CA LYS A 287 19.22 -0.05 0.14
C LYS A 287 20.43 0.79 -0.22
N THR A 288 21.05 1.41 0.76
CA THR A 288 22.29 2.15 0.59
C THR A 288 23.47 1.19 0.69
N ILE A 289 24.46 1.33 -0.19
CA ILE A 289 25.71 0.55 -0.13
C ILE A 289 26.86 1.52 0.16
N GLY A 290 27.40 1.45 1.38
CA GLY A 290 28.46 2.34 1.85
C GLY A 290 27.98 3.78 2.07
N ASN A 291 28.87 4.77 1.91
CA ASN A 291 28.55 6.20 2.12
C ASN A 291 27.85 6.88 0.92
N ALA A 292 27.17 6.11 0.07
CA ALA A 292 26.52 6.66 -1.12
C ALA A 292 25.31 7.53 -0.71
N PRO A 293 25.10 8.71 -1.33
CA PRO A 293 23.96 9.57 -1.03
C PRO A 293 22.63 9.04 -1.59
N PHE A 294 22.65 7.99 -2.41
CA PHE A 294 21.49 7.39 -3.05
C PHE A 294 21.50 5.87 -2.82
N GLY A 295 20.33 5.30 -2.50
CA GLY A 295 20.17 3.87 -2.38
C GLY A 295 19.87 3.21 -3.72
N ASP A 296 20.38 2.00 -3.91
CA ASP A 296 20.07 1.13 -5.03
C ASP A 296 18.76 0.37 -4.77
N MET A 297 18.07 -0.05 -5.82
CA MET A 297 16.95 -0.95 -5.67
C MET A 297 17.48 -2.34 -5.30
N TRP A 298 16.85 -2.99 -4.34
CA TRP A 298 17.15 -4.39 -4.02
C TRP A 298 15.90 -5.25 -4.11
N THR A 299 16.10 -6.52 -4.44
CA THR A 299 15.08 -7.55 -4.37
C THR A 299 15.67 -8.81 -3.73
N MET A 300 14.91 -9.45 -2.84
CA MET A 300 15.31 -10.66 -2.14
C MET A 300 14.19 -11.68 -2.16
N ALA A 301 14.55 -12.96 -2.18
CA ALA A 301 13.64 -14.04 -1.81
C ALA A 301 14.06 -14.65 -0.48
N ILE A 302 13.09 -14.88 0.40
CA ILE A 302 13.21 -15.70 1.61
C ILE A 302 12.22 -16.86 1.53
N ASN A 303 12.50 -17.98 2.21
CA ASN A 303 11.52 -19.05 2.40
C ASN A 303 10.64 -18.78 3.64
N THR A 304 9.71 -19.70 3.92
CA THR A 304 8.79 -19.67 5.08
C THR A 304 9.49 -19.62 6.45
N GLU A 305 10.73 -20.10 6.53
CA GLU A 305 11.56 -20.07 7.74
C GLU A 305 12.38 -18.77 7.87
N GLY A 306 12.21 -17.81 6.94
CA GLY A 306 12.98 -16.57 6.91
C GLY A 306 14.40 -16.72 6.37
N VAL A 307 14.75 -17.88 5.80
CA VAL A 307 16.08 -18.14 5.21
C VAL A 307 16.14 -17.52 3.82
N ARG A 308 17.09 -16.59 3.64
CA ARG A 308 17.40 -15.94 2.37
C ARG A 308 17.84 -16.97 1.31
N GLN A 309 17.12 -17.01 0.20
CA GLN A 309 17.41 -17.86 -0.95
C GLN A 309 18.32 -17.15 -1.95
N TRP A 310 18.05 -15.88 -2.23
CA TRP A 310 18.87 -15.02 -3.08
C TRP A 310 18.56 -13.55 -2.83
N GLU A 311 19.49 -12.68 -3.24
CA GLU A 311 19.35 -11.22 -3.22
C GLU A 311 19.98 -10.63 -4.48
N ARG A 312 19.40 -9.54 -4.98
CA ARG A 312 19.81 -8.80 -6.17
C ARG A 312 19.76 -7.32 -5.88
N PHE A 313 20.69 -6.59 -6.49
CA PHE A 313 20.80 -5.14 -6.41
C PHE A 313 20.88 -4.59 -7.83
N ASP A 314 19.98 -3.67 -8.14
CA ASP A 314 19.82 -3.01 -9.42
C ASP A 314 19.91 -1.50 -9.19
N GLY A 315 21.01 -0.89 -9.66
CA GLY A 315 21.39 0.47 -9.30
C GLY A 315 22.75 0.84 -9.88
N SER A 316 23.37 1.95 -9.45
CA SER A 316 24.51 2.51 -10.17
C SER A 316 25.71 1.54 -10.24
N ASP A 317 25.91 0.94 -11.41
CA ASP A 317 26.97 -0.03 -11.73
C ASP A 317 28.41 0.54 -11.66
N GLU A 318 28.64 1.75 -11.17
CA GLU A 318 29.99 2.37 -11.17
C GLU A 318 30.95 1.86 -10.08
N PHE A 319 30.53 0.98 -9.16
CA PHE A 319 31.42 0.47 -8.09
C PHE A 319 31.61 -1.05 -8.01
N ARG A 320 31.10 -1.84 -8.97
CA ARG A 320 31.50 -3.26 -9.08
C ARG A 320 32.83 -3.41 -9.81
N MET A 321 33.92 -2.88 -9.24
CA MET A 321 35.27 -3.31 -9.59
C MET A 321 35.88 -4.10 -8.43
N ASN A 322 36.07 -5.40 -8.72
CA ASN A 322 36.98 -6.35 -8.07
C ASN A 322 36.57 -6.90 -6.70
N GLU A 323 35.81 -8.00 -6.71
CA GLU A 323 36.13 -9.15 -5.84
C GLU A 323 36.00 -10.44 -6.67
N ASP A 324 37.02 -10.67 -7.50
CA ASP A 324 37.46 -11.99 -7.95
C ASP A 324 38.99 -11.91 -8.10
N GLN A 325 39.70 -12.12 -6.98
CA GLN A 325 41.08 -12.62 -6.92
C GLN A 325 41.24 -13.59 -5.76
#